data_AF-A0A2R6FL94-F1
#
_entry.id   AF-A0A2R6FL94-F1
#
_cell.length_a   1.000
_cell.length_b   1.000
_cell.length_c   1.000
_cell.angle_alpha   90.00
_cell.angle_beta   90.00
_cell.angle_gamma   90.00
#
_symmetry.space_group_name_H-M   'P 1'
#
loop_
_entity.id
_entity.type
_entity.pdbx_description
1 polymer ?
#
loop_
_entity_poly.entity_id
_entity_poly.type
_entity_poly.pdbx_seq_one_letter_code
_entity_poly.pdbx_strand_id
1 'polypeptide(L)'
;MTTVAVLCDPPRPGLVLPDLVATTPLSTNEAADLYAALTKDTVRAVADSGGDLIVNYRPDGALDDAGHGGTGEEGTDGAQPDDGAEADLRAVVADVLDPDDVRFEPQVGETFAGRAGNTATHLLESED
;
A
#
# COMPACT_ATOMS: atom_id res chain seq x y z
N MET A 1 -22.55 -0.84 6.28
CA MET A 1 -22.16 -0.06 5.06
C MET A 1 -21.23 -0.96 4.25
N THR A 2 -20.94 -0.72 2.97
CA THR A 2 -19.99 -1.61 2.26
C THR A 2 -18.58 -1.07 2.44
N THR A 3 -17.77 -1.77 3.24
CA THR A 3 -16.35 -1.46 3.41
C THR A 3 -15.52 -2.15 2.33
N VAL A 4 -14.59 -1.42 1.72
CA VAL A 4 -13.67 -1.93 0.70
C VAL A 4 -12.23 -1.72 1.16
N ALA A 5 -11.58 -2.83 1.50
CA ALA A 5 -10.14 -2.85 1.77
C ALA A 5 -9.35 -2.99 0.46
N VAL A 6 -8.60 -1.95 0.12
CA VAL A 6 -7.63 -1.97 -0.98
C VAL A 6 -6.28 -2.40 -0.42
N LEU A 7 -5.86 -3.63 -0.76
CA LEU A 7 -4.55 -4.13 -0.38
C LEU A 7 -3.48 -3.59 -1.32
N CYS A 8 -2.54 -2.82 -0.80
CA CYS A 8 -1.47 -2.22 -1.59
C CYS A 8 -0.11 -2.23 -0.89
N ASP A 9 0.93 -2.02 -1.68
CA ASP A 9 2.30 -1.78 -1.23
C ASP A 9 2.66 -0.32 -1.48
N PRO A 10 3.63 0.27 -0.76
CA PRO A 10 4.14 1.57 -1.15
C PRO A 10 4.72 1.48 -2.57
N PRO A 11 4.47 2.45 -3.47
CA PRO A 11 4.92 2.42 -4.85
C PRO A 11 6.43 2.70 -4.95
N ARG A 12 7.24 1.76 -4.47
CA ARG A 12 8.70 1.88 -4.47
C ARG A 12 9.31 1.13 -5.65
N PRO A 13 10.31 1.72 -6.33
CA PRO A 13 11.03 1.03 -7.39
C PRO A 13 11.58 -0.32 -6.93
N GLY A 14 11.29 -1.39 -7.67
CA GLY A 14 11.77 -2.75 -7.37
C GLY A 14 10.92 -3.53 -6.37
N LEU A 15 9.94 -2.90 -5.73
CA LEU A 15 9.00 -3.58 -4.83
C LEU A 15 7.72 -4.04 -5.55
N VAL A 16 7.21 -3.22 -6.47
CA VAL A 16 5.92 -3.42 -7.12
C VAL A 16 6.05 -3.84 -8.58
N LEU A 17 5.09 -4.64 -9.04
CA LEU A 17 4.99 -5.13 -10.42
C LEU A 17 6.29 -5.80 -10.98
N PRO A 18 6.98 -6.68 -10.22
CA PRO A 18 8.26 -7.25 -10.65
C PRO A 18 8.16 -8.03 -11.97
N ASP A 19 7.03 -8.69 -12.22
CA ASP A 19 6.79 -9.43 -13.45
C ASP A 19 6.71 -8.50 -14.68
N LEU A 20 6.16 -7.29 -14.54
CA LEU A 20 6.15 -6.31 -15.63
C LEU A 20 7.58 -5.87 -15.97
N VAL A 21 8.40 -5.58 -14.96
CA VAL A 21 9.81 -5.24 -15.17
C VAL A 21 10.56 -6.40 -15.84
N ALA A 22 10.27 -7.64 -15.45
CA ALA A 22 10.93 -8.83 -16.00
C ALA A 22 10.51 -9.16 -17.44
N THR A 23 9.31 -8.77 -17.86
CA THR A 23 8.72 -9.21 -19.14
C THR A 23 8.49 -8.08 -20.15
N THR A 24 8.75 -6.83 -19.76
CA THR A 24 8.53 -5.65 -20.60
C THR A 24 9.74 -4.71 -20.58
N PRO A 25 9.78 -3.67 -21.42
CA PRO A 25 10.84 -2.66 -21.36
C PRO A 25 10.78 -1.68 -20.18
N LEU A 26 9.78 -1.80 -19.28
CA LEU A 26 9.63 -0.87 -18.17
C LEU A 26 10.76 -1.02 -17.14
N SER A 27 11.30 0.11 -16.72
CA SER A 27 12.18 0.20 -15.55
C SER A 27 11.41 0.01 -14.24
N THR A 28 12.15 -0.24 -13.16
CA THR A 28 11.57 -0.30 -11.80
C THR A 28 10.88 0.99 -11.39
N ASN A 29 11.38 2.15 -11.84
CA ASN A 29 10.76 3.45 -11.58
C ASN A 29 9.44 3.60 -12.35
N GLU A 30 9.42 3.28 -13.65
CA GLU A 30 8.19 3.36 -14.45
C GLU A 30 7.13 2.38 -13.95
N ALA A 31 7.54 1.21 -13.45
CA ALA A 31 6.64 0.25 -12.80
C ALA A 31 6.06 0.81 -11.50
N ALA A 32 6.86 1.50 -10.68
CA ALA A 32 6.38 2.17 -9.46
C ALA A 32 5.40 3.31 -9.78
N ASP A 33 5.69 4.14 -10.78
CA ASP A 33 4.80 5.20 -11.26
C ASP A 33 3.48 4.64 -11.79
N LEU A 34 3.53 3.56 -12.58
CA LEU A 34 2.35 2.86 -13.07
C LEU A 34 1.52 2.30 -11.91
N TYR A 35 2.16 1.67 -10.94
CA TYR A 35 1.49 1.13 -9.76
C TYR A 35 0.80 2.26 -8.97
N ALA A 36 1.47 3.40 -8.76
CA ALA A 36 0.88 4.56 -8.11
C ALA A 36 -0.36 5.07 -8.85
N ALA A 37 -0.31 5.14 -10.19
CA ALA A 37 -1.47 5.52 -11.01
C ALA A 37 -2.64 4.53 -10.86
N LEU A 38 -2.38 3.22 -10.88
CA LEU A 38 -3.40 2.19 -10.67
C LEU A 38 -4.02 2.27 -9.28
N THR A 39 -3.21 2.54 -8.25
CA THR A 39 -3.69 2.74 -6.88
C THR A 39 -4.61 3.96 -6.81
N LYS A 40 -4.23 5.10 -7.41
CA LYS A 40 -5.07 6.31 -7.50
C LYS A 40 -6.42 6.04 -8.15
N ASP A 41 -6.41 5.35 -9.29
CA ASP A 41 -7.64 4.99 -10.00
C ASP A 41 -8.54 4.07 -9.14
N THR A 42 -7.93 3.13 -8.42
CA THR A 42 -8.64 2.19 -7.55
C THR A 42 -9.28 2.89 -6.36
N VAL A 43 -8.52 3.69 -5.59
CA VAL A 43 -9.05 4.37 -4.40
C VAL A 43 -10.12 5.39 -4.77
N ARG A 44 -9.95 6.10 -5.89
CA ARG A 44 -10.96 7.01 -6.43
C ARG A 44 -12.24 6.26 -6.80
N ALA A 45 -12.13 5.12 -7.47
CA ALA A 45 -13.29 4.32 -7.85
C ALA A 45 -14.06 3.81 -6.63
N VAL A 46 -13.36 3.45 -5.54
CA VAL A 46 -14.00 3.07 -4.27
C VAL A 46 -14.73 4.27 -3.65
N ALA A 47 -14.08 5.43 -3.54
CA ALA A 47 -14.70 6.63 -2.99
C ALA A 47 -15.96 7.04 -3.77
N ASP A 48 -15.88 7.03 -5.12
CA ASP A 48 -17.01 7.36 -6.00
C ASP A 48 -18.15 6.33 -5.94
N SER A 49 -17.89 5.11 -5.44
CA SER A 49 -18.91 4.05 -5.27
C SER A 49 -19.80 4.25 -4.04
N GLY A 50 -19.41 5.13 -3.11
CA GLY A 50 -20.09 5.33 -1.83
C GLY A 50 -19.79 4.25 -0.77
N GLY A 51 -18.76 3.42 -1.00
CA GLY A 51 -18.23 2.49 0.00
C GLY A 51 -17.19 3.15 0.91
N ASP A 52 -17.00 2.58 2.10
CA ASP A 52 -15.98 3.04 3.04
C ASP A 52 -14.61 2.48 2.63
N LEU A 53 -13.67 3.37 2.33
CA LEU A 53 -12.33 3.01 1.87
C LEU A 53 -11.40 2.73 3.05
N ILE A 54 -10.72 1.58 3.00
CA ILE A 54 -9.54 1.29 3.82
C ILE A 54 -8.36 1.01 2.90
N VAL A 55 -7.28 1.76 3.04
CA VAL A 55 -5.99 1.49 2.41
C VAL A 55 -5.21 0.58 3.34
N ASN A 56 -5.18 -0.71 3.00
CA ASN A 56 -4.54 -1.73 3.82
C ASN A 56 -3.16 -2.03 3.26
N TYR A 57 -2.09 -1.70 3.98
CA TYR A 57 -0.73 -1.64 3.41
C TYR A 57 0.30 -2.50 4.13
N ARG A 58 1.33 -2.99 3.43
CA ARG A 58 2.46 -3.65 4.12
C ARG A 58 3.37 -2.60 4.78
N PRO A 59 3.62 -2.68 6.10
CA PRO A 59 4.56 -1.78 6.79
C PRO A 59 6.01 -2.12 6.42
N ASP A 60 6.93 -1.18 6.63
CA ASP A 60 8.33 -1.29 6.22
C ASP A 60 9.03 -2.56 6.74
N GLY A 61 8.86 -2.89 8.03
CA GLY A 61 9.42 -4.12 8.60
C GLY A 61 8.95 -5.41 7.93
N ALA A 62 7.72 -5.44 7.38
CA ALA A 62 7.20 -6.60 6.64
C ALA A 62 7.71 -6.68 5.19
N LEU A 63 8.29 -5.59 4.66
CA LEU A 63 8.89 -5.53 3.33
C LEU A 63 10.36 -5.97 3.35
N ASP A 64 11.07 -5.64 4.43
CA ASP A 64 12.48 -5.99 4.63
C ASP A 64 12.70 -7.50 4.77
N ASP A 65 11.83 -8.19 5.51
CA ASP A 65 11.85 -9.65 5.67
C ASP A 65 11.61 -10.41 4.34
N ALA A 66 10.98 -9.75 3.37
CA ALA A 66 10.75 -10.31 2.03
C ALA A 66 11.96 -10.12 1.09
N GLY A 67 13.08 -9.56 1.56
CA GLY A 67 14.29 -9.35 0.76
C GLY A 67 14.21 -8.15 -0.19
N HIS A 68 13.22 -7.26 -0.01
CA HIS A 68 13.06 -6.03 -0.79
C HIS A 68 13.69 -4.84 -0.09
N GLY A 69 14.72 -5.10 0.74
CA GLY A 69 15.39 -4.10 1.57
C GLY A 69 15.65 -2.84 0.75
N GLY A 70 14.90 -1.80 1.07
CA GLY A 70 15.20 -0.47 0.59
C GLY A 70 16.66 -0.21 0.93
N THR A 71 17.40 0.37 0.01
CA THR A 71 18.70 0.94 0.32
C THR A 71 18.47 1.98 1.41
N GLY A 72 18.55 1.55 2.67
CA GLY A 72 18.56 2.40 3.83
C GLY A 72 19.81 3.24 3.72
N GLU A 73 19.69 4.40 3.08
CA GLU A 73 20.56 5.50 3.40
C GLU A 73 20.36 5.75 4.90
N GLU A 74 21.38 5.41 5.69
CA GLU A 74 21.47 5.80 7.08
C GLU A 74 21.26 7.32 7.17
N GLY A 75 20.08 7.77 7.59
CA GLY A 75 19.82 9.20 7.66
C GLY A 75 18.40 9.59 8.03
N THR A 76 18.10 9.64 9.33
CA THR A 76 17.93 10.90 10.09
C THR A 76 17.37 10.56 11.47
N ASP A 77 18.06 11.02 12.52
CA ASP A 77 17.59 10.95 13.90
C ASP A 77 16.20 11.58 14.03
N GLY A 78 15.14 10.76 14.07
CA GLY A 78 13.80 11.18 14.53
C GLY A 78 12.57 10.69 13.77
N ALA A 79 12.68 10.05 12.60
CA ALA A 79 11.51 9.45 11.93
C ALA A 79 11.20 8.08 12.55
N GLN A 80 9.94 7.84 12.95
CA GLN A 80 9.54 6.53 13.45
C GLN A 80 9.76 5.48 12.34
N PRO A 81 10.42 4.35 12.64
CA PRO A 81 10.89 3.40 11.63
C PRO A 81 9.79 2.65 10.85
N ASP A 82 8.50 2.86 11.16
CA ASP A 82 7.37 2.12 10.58
C ASP A 82 6.41 2.99 9.74
N ASP A 83 6.64 4.31 9.62
CA ASP A 83 5.69 5.24 8.97
C ASP A 83 6.01 5.50 7.49
N GLY A 84 7.12 4.99 6.94
CA GLY A 84 7.55 5.28 5.58
C GLY A 84 6.57 4.74 4.53
N ALA A 85 6.12 3.50 4.71
CA ALA A 85 5.15 2.87 3.82
C ALA A 85 3.79 3.59 3.83
N GLU A 86 3.33 4.03 5.00
CA GLU A 86 2.10 4.82 5.11
C GLU A 86 2.27 6.19 4.45
N ALA A 87 3.37 6.88 4.73
CA ALA A 87 3.66 8.20 4.17
C ALA A 87 3.68 8.19 2.64
N ASP A 88 4.32 7.18 2.03
CA ASP A 88 4.34 6.99 0.58
C ASP A 88 2.91 6.84 0.02
N LEU A 89 2.05 6.07 0.69
CA LEU A 89 0.67 5.86 0.26
C LEU A 89 -0.22 7.07 0.52
N ARG A 90 -0.04 7.81 1.62
CA ARG A 90 -0.73 9.08 1.86
C ARG A 90 -0.39 10.09 0.75
N ALA A 91 0.87 10.15 0.32
CA ALA A 91 1.27 11.01 -0.80
C ALA A 91 0.59 10.63 -2.12
N VAL A 92 0.43 9.32 -2.41
CA VAL A 92 -0.31 8.83 -3.59
C VAL A 92 -1.79 9.19 -3.50
N VAL A 93 -2.42 8.97 -2.35
CA VAL A 93 -3.85 9.20 -2.12
C VAL A 93 -4.18 10.70 -2.18
N ALA A 94 -3.29 11.56 -1.66
CA ALA A 94 -3.46 13.02 -1.66
C ALA A 94 -3.66 13.65 -3.05
N ASP A 95 -3.26 12.96 -4.12
CA ASP A 95 -3.49 13.41 -5.50
C ASP A 95 -4.95 13.25 -5.95
N VAL A 96 -5.76 12.44 -5.26
CA VAL A 96 -7.13 12.10 -5.68
C VAL A 96 -8.18 12.26 -4.58
N LEU A 97 -7.80 12.18 -3.31
CA LEU A 97 -8.68 12.27 -2.13
C LEU A 97 -7.96 13.04 -1.01
N ASP A 98 -8.71 13.52 -0.02
CA ASP A 98 -8.10 14.01 1.23
C ASP A 98 -7.60 12.79 2.04
N PRO A 99 -6.29 12.63 2.31
CA PRO A 99 -5.79 11.48 3.04
C PRO A 99 -6.29 11.42 4.49
N ASP A 100 -6.76 12.54 5.06
CA ASP A 100 -7.30 12.54 6.43
C ASP A 100 -8.72 11.97 6.52
N ASP A 101 -9.42 11.88 5.38
CA ASP A 101 -10.71 11.20 5.25
C ASP A 101 -10.56 9.70 4.93
N VAL A 102 -9.33 9.19 4.79
CA VAL A 102 -9.03 7.81 4.43
C VAL A 102 -8.39 7.06 5.60
N ARG A 103 -8.89 5.84 5.88
CA ARG A 103 -8.30 4.94 6.87
C ARG A 103 -7.10 4.21 6.26
N PHE A 104 -5.95 4.31 6.91
CA PHE A 104 -4.75 3.56 6.58
C PHE A 104 -4.51 2.52 7.67
N GLU A 105 -4.35 1.25 7.27
CA GLU A 105 -4.21 0.15 8.22
C GLU A 105 -3.09 -0.80 7.80
N PRO A 106 -2.16 -1.16 8.70
CA PRO A 106 -1.09 -2.09 8.38
C PRO A 106 -1.63 -3.52 8.17
N GLN A 107 -1.12 -4.19 7.15
CA GLN A 107 -1.35 -5.60 6.87
C GLN A 107 -0.60 -6.48 7.87
N VAL A 108 -1.23 -7.57 8.29
CA VAL A 108 -0.61 -8.58 9.16
C VAL A 108 -0.54 -9.91 8.43
N GLY A 109 0.66 -10.48 8.32
CA GLY A 109 0.89 -11.83 7.76
C GLY A 109 2.02 -11.90 6.75
N GLU A 110 2.57 -13.10 6.55
CA GLU A 110 3.77 -13.31 5.73
C GLU A 110 3.44 -13.54 4.23
N THR A 111 2.31 -14.20 3.96
CA THR A 111 1.88 -14.49 2.59
C THR A 111 0.73 -13.57 2.16
N PHE A 112 0.54 -13.39 0.85
CA PHE A 112 -0.62 -12.64 0.34
C PHE A 112 -1.95 -13.19 0.87
N ALA A 113 -2.13 -14.51 0.85
CA ALA A 113 -3.34 -15.14 1.36
C ALA A 113 -3.51 -14.93 2.88
N GLY A 114 -2.42 -14.98 3.64
CA GLY A 114 -2.43 -14.68 5.08
C GLY A 114 -2.84 -13.24 5.35
N ARG A 115 -2.27 -12.27 4.63
CA ARG A 115 -2.61 -10.85 4.76
C ARG A 115 -4.07 -10.58 4.41
N ALA A 116 -4.51 -11.03 3.23
CA ALA A 116 -5.90 -10.86 2.81
C ALA A 116 -6.91 -11.53 3.76
N GLY A 117 -6.60 -12.74 4.25
CA GLY A 117 -7.44 -13.46 5.21
C GLY A 117 -7.52 -12.76 6.57
N ASN A 118 -6.40 -12.25 7.08
CA ASN A 118 -6.37 -11.50 8.32
C ASN A 118 -7.14 -10.18 8.20
N THR A 119 -6.98 -9.44 7.10
CA THR A 119 -7.76 -8.23 6.84
C THR A 119 -9.26 -8.54 6.77
N ALA A 120 -9.66 -9.57 6.03
CA ALA A 120 -11.07 -9.96 5.96
C ALA A 120 -11.63 -10.39 7.32
N THR A 121 -10.86 -11.14 8.11
CA THR A 121 -11.27 -11.57 9.46
C THR A 121 -11.42 -10.37 10.38
N HIS A 122 -10.46 -9.44 10.36
CA HIS A 122 -10.52 -8.22 11.14
C HIS A 122 -11.78 -7.42 10.81
N LEU A 123 -12.07 -7.18 9.53
CA LEU A 123 -13.26 -6.45 9.10
C LEU A 123 -14.57 -7.11 9.53
N LEU A 124 -14.64 -8.45 9.47
CA LEU A 124 -15.83 -9.19 9.93
C LEU A 124 -16.04 -9.10 11.45
N GLU A 125 -14.99 -8.82 12.22
CA GLU A 125 -15.04 -8.69 13.67
C GLU A 125 -15.20 -7.24 14.14
N SER A 126 -14.72 -6.26 13.37
CA SER A 126 -14.64 -4.85 13.78
C SER A 126 -15.67 -3.94 13.13
N GLU A 127 -16.19 -4.29 11.95
CA GLU A 127 -17.13 -3.45 11.21
C GLU A 127 -18.59 -3.93 11.43
N ASP A 128 -19.51 -2.98 11.66
CA ASP A 128 -20.95 -3.21 11.93
C ASP A 128 -21.85 -3.16 10.67
#